data_AF-A0A529ZUQ8-F1
#
_entry.id   AF-A0A529ZUQ8-F1
#
_cell.length_a   1.000
_cell.length_b   1.000
_cell.length_c   1.000
_cell.angle_alpha   90.00
_cell.angle_beta   90.00
_cell.angle_gamma   90.00
#
_symmetry.space_group_name_H-M   'P 1'
#
loop_
_entity.id
_entity.type
_entity.pdbx_description
1 polymer ?
#
loop_
_entity_poly.entity_id
_entity_poly.type
_entity_poly.pdbx_seq_one_letter_code
_entity_poly.pdbx_strand_id
1 'polypeptide(L)'
;MNEPSKGSAKTIKLAERRVFSQSFKPLYQEGMGLVEQAAEYLDGKGRLEAKKLSRTAATLYAAESMRLTTRLMQVASWLLLQRAANSGEMTRDQVASEKSKVRLDT
;
A
#
# COMPACT_ATOMS: atom_id res chain seq x y z
N MET A 1 -12.36 9.04 58.45
CA MET A 1 -12.51 7.79 57.69
C MET A 1 -12.44 8.18 56.23
N ASN A 2 -11.28 8.00 55.58
CA ASN A 2 -11.02 8.47 54.21
C ASN A 2 -11.48 7.41 53.21
N GLU A 3 -12.43 7.74 52.33
CA GLU A 3 -12.75 6.89 51.19
C GLU A 3 -11.62 6.94 50.14
N PRO A 4 -11.21 5.80 49.57
CA PRO A 4 -10.23 5.81 48.49
C PRO A 4 -10.91 6.25 47.19
N SER A 5 -10.40 7.35 46.63
CA SER A 5 -10.67 7.82 45.27
C SER A 5 -10.54 6.66 44.26
N LYS A 6 -11.68 6.23 43.68
CA LYS A 6 -11.70 5.34 42.52
C LYS A 6 -11.07 6.08 41.34
N GLY A 7 -9.77 5.87 41.13
CA GLY A 7 -9.08 6.25 39.91
C GLY A 7 -9.85 5.69 38.71
N SER A 8 -10.49 6.58 37.95
CA SER A 8 -11.20 6.25 36.72
C SER A 8 -10.27 5.46 35.81
N ALA A 9 -10.56 4.17 35.63
CA ALA A 9 -9.86 3.32 34.70
C ALA A 9 -10.06 3.90 33.29
N LYS A 10 -9.04 4.59 32.78
CA LYS A 10 -9.07 5.22 31.45
C LYS A 10 -9.07 4.10 30.41
N THR A 11 -10.26 3.72 29.95
CA THR A 11 -10.44 2.68 28.94
C THR A 11 -9.63 3.03 27.69
N ILE A 12 -8.64 2.19 27.36
CA ILE A 12 -7.84 2.36 26.15
C ILE A 12 -8.60 1.72 25.01
N LYS A 13 -8.98 2.52 23.99
CA LYS A 13 -9.57 2.00 22.76
C LYS A 13 -8.48 1.29 21.94
N LEU A 14 -8.32 -0.02 22.18
CA LEU A 14 -7.36 -0.88 21.48
C LEU A 14 -7.54 -0.86 19.95
N ALA A 15 -8.78 -0.72 19.48
CA ALA A 15 -9.10 -0.57 18.06
C ALA A 15 -8.43 0.68 17.46
N GLU A 16 -8.45 1.82 18.16
CA GLU A 16 -7.75 3.03 17.72
C GLU A 16 -6.23 2.80 17.74
N ARG A 17 -5.70 2.17 18.80
CA ARG A 17 -4.25 1.95 18.94
C ARG A 17 -3.65 0.96 17.93
N ARG A 18 -4.42 -0.05 17.48
CA ARG A 18 -3.98 -1.02 16.46
C ARG A 18 -3.97 -0.45 15.05
N VAL A 19 -4.96 0.38 14.70
CA VAL A 19 -5.08 0.97 13.35
C VAL A 19 -3.91 1.89 13.03
N PHE A 20 -3.29 2.51 14.04
CA PHE A 20 -2.13 3.41 13.89
C PHE A 20 -0.78 2.78 14.24
N SER A 21 -0.66 1.45 14.28
CA SER A 21 0.59 0.82 14.70
C SER A 21 1.76 1.13 13.74
N GLN A 22 2.97 1.29 14.31
CA GLN A 22 4.26 1.42 13.60
C GLN A 22 4.55 0.29 12.60
N SER A 23 3.76 -0.80 12.63
CA SER A 23 3.89 -1.97 11.76
C SER A 23 3.55 -1.70 10.29
N PHE A 24 2.94 -0.56 9.94
CA PHE A 24 2.64 -0.22 8.54
C PHE A 24 3.85 0.35 7.78
N LYS A 25 4.78 1.02 8.47
CA LYS A 25 5.92 1.70 7.83
C LYS A 25 6.80 0.76 6.98
N PRO A 26 7.16 -0.45 7.47
CA PRO A 26 7.93 -1.41 6.65
C PRO A 26 7.15 -1.84 5.40
N LEU A 27 5.86 -2.13 5.52
CA LEU A 27 5.02 -2.54 4.39
C LEU A 27 4.90 -1.45 3.32
N TYR A 28 4.76 -0.19 3.76
CA TYR A 28 4.76 0.96 2.86
C TYR A 28 6.09 1.08 2.10
N GLN A 29 7.22 0.96 2.80
CA GLN A 29 8.55 1.04 2.19
C GLN A 29 8.79 -0.10 1.20
N GLU A 30 8.43 -1.34 1.56
CA GLU A 30 8.53 -2.50 0.69
C GLU A 30 7.67 -2.32 -0.57
N GLY A 31 6.41 -1.91 -0.42
CA GLY A 31 5.51 -1.72 -1.55
C GLY A 31 5.99 -0.62 -2.51
N MET A 32 6.48 0.51 -2.00
CA MET A 32 7.08 1.55 -2.85
C MET A 32 8.37 1.07 -3.51
N GLY A 33 9.20 0.29 -2.80
CA GLY A 33 10.41 -0.31 -3.34
C GLY A 33 10.13 -1.29 -4.49
N LEU A 34 9.05 -2.06 -4.43
CA LEU A 34 8.63 -2.94 -5.53
C LEU A 34 8.21 -2.14 -6.78
N VAL A 35 7.52 -1.01 -6.59
CA VAL A 35 7.15 -0.11 -7.70
C VAL A 35 8.41 0.43 -8.37
N GLU A 36 9.37 0.91 -7.58
CA GLU A 36 10.64 1.46 -8.06
C GLU A 36 11.48 0.40 -8.80
N GLN A 37 11.67 -0.78 -8.22
CA GLN A 37 12.42 -1.87 -8.84
C GLN A 37 11.78 -2.34 -10.15
N ALA A 38 10.44 -2.42 -10.19
CA ALA A 38 9.73 -2.79 -11.41
C ALA A 38 9.89 -1.72 -12.49
N ALA A 39 9.77 -0.43 -12.14
CA ALA A 39 9.99 0.66 -13.08
C ALA A 39 11.42 0.66 -13.63
N GLU A 40 12.43 0.56 -12.75
CA GLU A 40 13.84 0.50 -13.15
C GLU A 40 14.12 -0.67 -14.10
N TYR A 41 13.60 -1.86 -13.77
CA TYR A 41 13.76 -3.03 -14.63
C TYR A 41 13.07 -2.83 -15.98
N LEU A 42 11.79 -2.44 -15.99
CA LEU A 42 11.01 -2.29 -17.22
C LEU A 42 11.58 -1.18 -18.12
N ASP A 43 12.11 -0.10 -17.53
CA ASP A 43 12.69 0.99 -18.29
C ASP A 43 14.13 0.74 -18.76
N GLY A 44 14.88 -0.11 -18.06
CA GLY A 44 16.26 -0.46 -18.38
C GLY A 44 16.41 -1.87 -18.95
N LYS A 45 16.87 -2.80 -18.10
CA LYS A 45 17.26 -4.17 -18.49
C LYS A 45 16.14 -4.93 -19.17
N GLY A 46 14.91 -4.83 -18.67
CA GLY A 46 13.73 -5.48 -19.21
C GLY A 46 13.46 -5.12 -20.67
N ARG A 47 13.67 -3.85 -21.06
CA ARG A 47 13.60 -3.42 -22.46
C ARG A 47 14.65 -4.10 -23.34
N LEU A 48 15.86 -4.32 -22.83
CA LEU A 48 16.94 -4.99 -23.58
C LEU A 48 16.69 -6.50 -23.72
N GLU A 49 16.23 -7.15 -22.66
CA GLU A 49 15.90 -8.58 -22.68
C GLU A 49 14.68 -8.86 -23.56
N ALA A 50 13.66 -8.01 -23.53
CA ALA A 50 12.48 -8.15 -24.38
C ALA A 50 12.80 -8.14 -25.88
N LYS A 51 13.84 -7.41 -26.30
CA LYS A 51 14.29 -7.36 -27.71
C LYS A 51 14.92 -8.67 -28.20
N LYS A 52 15.39 -9.52 -27.29
CA LYS A 52 16.01 -10.81 -27.61
C LYS A 52 14.98 -11.94 -27.74
N LEU A 53 13.74 -11.68 -27.34
CA LEU A 53 12.67 -12.68 -27.33
C LEU A 53 12.14 -12.94 -28.75
N SER A 54 11.58 -14.13 -28.95
CA SER A 54 10.74 -14.40 -30.13
C SER A 54 9.49 -13.51 -30.10
N ARG A 55 8.87 -13.30 -31.27
CA ARG A 55 7.68 -12.43 -31.38
C ARG A 55 6.58 -12.79 -30.38
N THR A 56 6.26 -14.08 -30.24
CA THR A 56 5.24 -14.56 -29.31
C THR A 56 5.63 -14.28 -27.84
N ALA A 57 6.88 -14.54 -27.48
CA ALA A 57 7.37 -14.28 -26.12
C ALA A 57 7.41 -12.77 -25.80
N ALA A 58 7.76 -11.92 -26.77
CA ALA A 58 7.73 -10.47 -26.62
C ALA A 58 6.30 -9.93 -26.38
N THR A 59 5.29 -10.48 -27.07
CA THR A 59 3.89 -10.13 -26.84
C THR A 59 3.43 -10.51 -25.43
N LEU A 60 3.79 -11.71 -24.95
CA LEU A 60 3.48 -12.14 -23.58
C LEU A 60 4.19 -11.27 -22.54
N TYR A 61 5.48 -10.98 -22.76
CA TYR A 61 6.24 -10.09 -21.89
C TYR A 61 5.58 -8.71 -21.77
N ALA A 62 5.12 -8.13 -22.87
CA ALA A 62 4.42 -6.85 -22.86
C ALA A 62 3.10 -6.91 -22.09
N ALA A 63 2.29 -7.96 -22.30
CA ALA A 63 1.04 -8.16 -21.59
C ALA A 63 1.24 -8.30 -20.07
N GLU A 64 2.18 -9.14 -19.64
CA GLU A 64 2.47 -9.31 -18.21
C GLU A 64 3.13 -8.08 -17.58
N SER A 65 3.95 -7.33 -18.34
CA SER A 65 4.53 -6.08 -17.85
C SER A 65 3.44 -5.05 -17.54
N MET A 66 2.44 -4.89 -18.42
CA MET A 66 1.30 -3.99 -18.18
C MET A 66 0.42 -4.47 -17.02
N ARG A 67 0.21 -5.79 -16.90
CA ARG A 67 -0.54 -6.37 -15.78
C ARG A 67 0.18 -6.13 -14.45
N LEU A 68 1.50 -6.31 -14.43
CA LEU A 68 2.35 -6.03 -13.28
C LEU A 68 2.27 -4.56 -12.87
N THR A 69 2.47 -3.62 -13.79
CA THR A 69 2.44 -2.18 -13.48
C THR A 69 1.08 -1.71 -13.00
N THR A 70 -0.01 -2.25 -13.58
CA THR A 70 -1.37 -1.95 -13.12
C THR A 70 -1.59 -2.42 -11.68
N ARG A 71 -1.17 -3.65 -11.36
CA ARG A 71 -1.27 -4.20 -9.98
C ARG A 71 -0.43 -3.40 -8.99
N LEU A 72 0.80 -3.06 -9.35
CA LEU A 72 1.68 -2.25 -8.51
C LEU A 72 1.10 -0.86 -8.25
N MET A 73 0.48 -0.22 -9.26
CA MET A 73 -0.19 1.07 -9.09
C MET A 73 -1.40 0.99 -8.14
N GLN A 74 -2.19 -0.07 -8.23
CA GLN A 74 -3.31 -0.31 -7.31
C GLN A 74 -2.83 -0.49 -5.87
N VAL A 75 -1.78 -1.30 -5.66
CA VAL A 75 -1.15 -1.49 -4.35
C VAL A 75 -0.57 -0.17 -3.84
N ALA A 76 0.14 0.59 -4.68
CA ALA A 76 0.72 1.88 -4.30
C ALA A 76 -0.35 2.88 -3.86
N SER A 77 -1.46 2.94 -4.59
CA SER A 77 -2.61 3.79 -4.28
C SER A 77 -3.22 3.43 -2.92
N TRP A 78 -3.37 2.13 -2.63
CA TRP A 78 -3.82 1.66 -1.31
C TRP A 78 -2.86 2.05 -0.19
N LEU A 79 -1.55 1.89 -0.41
CA LEU A 79 -0.52 2.23 0.56
C LEU A 79 -0.47 3.73 0.87
N LEU A 80 -0.64 4.58 -0.15
CA LEU A 80 -0.69 6.04 0.02
C LEU A 80 -1.93 6.47 0.82
N LEU A 81 -3.09 5.87 0.53
CA LEU A 81 -4.32 6.13 1.29
C LEU A 81 -4.14 5.77 2.77
N GLN A 82 -3.56 4.61 3.06
CA GLN A 82 -3.33 4.18 4.43
C GLN A 82 -2.28 5.05 5.16
N ARG A 83 -1.26 5.56 4.43
CA ARG A 83 -0.31 6.53 4.97
C ARG A 83 -1.00 7.83 5.37
N ALA A 84 -1.83 8.40 4.50
CA ALA A 84 -2.56 9.64 4.76
C ALA A 84 -3.57 9.49 5.92
N ALA A 85 -4.22 8.33 6.03
CA ALA A 85 -5.04 7.99 7.19
C ALA A 85 -4.21 7.96 8.48
N ASN A 86 -3.02 7.36 8.44
CA ASN A 86 -2.15 7.20 9.61
C ASN A 86 -1.46 8.51 10.05
N SER A 87 -1.18 9.44 9.14
CA SER A 87 -0.62 10.76 9.46
C SER A 87 -1.66 11.75 9.97
N GLY A 88 -2.96 11.41 9.91
CA GLY A 88 -4.05 12.30 10.28
C GLY A 88 -4.39 13.35 9.22
N GLU A 89 -3.83 13.23 8.01
CA GLU A 89 -4.12 14.12 6.88
C GLU A 89 -5.54 13.92 6.32
N MET A 90 -6.18 12.79 6.62
CA MET A 90 -7.54 12.48 6.20
C MET A 90 -8.44 12.09 7.37
N THR A 91 -9.70 12.53 7.33
CA THR A 91 -10.73 12.09 8.26
C THR A 91 -11.18 10.66 7.96
N ARG A 92 -11.79 9.99 8.93
CA ARG A 92 -12.25 8.59 8.77
C ARG A 92 -13.27 8.44 7.64
N ASP A 93 -14.14 9.43 7.46
CA ASP A 93 -15.17 9.43 6.42
C ASP A 93 -14.54 9.60 5.03
N GLN A 94 -13.50 10.44 4.91
CA GLN A 94 -12.72 10.58 3.68
C GLN A 94 -11.99 9.27 3.34
N VAL A 95 -11.36 8.64 4.33
CA VAL A 95 -10.67 7.36 4.13
C VAL A 95 -11.66 6.26 3.70
N ALA A 96 -12.85 6.20 4.31
CA ALA A 96 -13.87 5.22 3.95
C ALA A 96 -14.37 5.41 2.50
N SER A 97 -14.61 6.66 2.09
CA SER A 97 -14.98 7.01 0.72
C SER A 97 -13.89 6.62 -0.29
N GLU A 98 -12.64 6.98 -0.04
CA GLU A 98 -11.53 6.67 -0.94
C GLU A 98 -11.21 5.17 -0.97
N LYS A 99 -11.32 4.47 0.15
CA LYS A 99 -11.10 3.01 0.22
C LYS A 99 -12.05 2.24 -0.68
N SER A 100 -13.29 2.71 -0.87
CA SER A 100 -14.26 2.08 -1.77
C SER A 100 -13.87 2.16 -3.25
N LYS A 101 -13.00 3.11 -3.61
CA LYS A 101 -12.52 3.32 -4.98
C LYS A 101 -11.28 2.48 -5.30
N VAL A 102 -10.55 2.05 -4.27
CA VAL A 102 -9.36 1.22 -4.43
C VAL A 102 -9.77 -0.23 -4.71
N ARG A 103 -9.59 -0.69 -5.94
CA ARG A 103 -9.81 -2.09 -6.34
C ARG A 103 -8.51 -2.87 -6.28
N LEU A 104 -8.45 -3.81 -5.34
CA LEU A 104 -7.41 -4.83 -5.23
C LEU A 104 -8.05 -6.18 -5.60
N ASP A 105 -8.47 -6.32 -6.84
CA ASP A 105 -9.05 -7.57 -7.33
C ASP A 105 -7.91 -8.57 -7.58
N THR A 106 -8.00 -9.78 -7.02
CA THR A 106 -6.95 -10.82 -7.05
C THR A 106 -6.89 -11.54 -8.39
#